data_AF-A0A235IPY2-F1
#
_entry.id   AF-A0A235IPY2-F1
#
_cell.length_a   1.000
_cell.length_b   1.000
_cell.length_c   1.000
_cell.angle_alpha   90.00
_cell.angle_beta   90.00
_cell.angle_gamma   90.00
#
_symmetry.space_group_name_H-M   'P 1'
#
loop_
_entity.id
_entity.type
_entity.pdbx_description
1 polymer ?
#
loop_
_entity_poly.entity_id
_entity_poly.type
_entity_poly.pdbx_seq_one_letter_code
_entity_poly.pdbx_strand_id
1 'polypeptide(L)'
;MNNNSNQPGEFDAVLGGEVPPPVSGVVLGGLEGVKNRLKSPEGRERAFALIDALRYQEEGFKLVIEALKDSSDKVQMFTDRLLRNKGGEKGKEALLRHNPHLSQLDCRLIADSQEENYCEGEAGSR
;
A
#
# COMPACT_ATOMS: atom_id res chain seq x y z
N MET A 1 -48.43 30.10 -25.04
CA MET A 1 -47.93 28.82 -24.50
C MET A 1 -46.46 29.06 -24.20
N ASN A 2 -46.14 29.51 -22.98
CA ASN A 2 -44.77 29.89 -22.65
C ASN A 2 -44.31 29.24 -21.32
N ASN A 3 -43.47 28.22 -21.47
CA ASN A 3 -42.21 27.97 -20.74
C ASN A 3 -41.92 28.76 -19.45
N ASN A 4 -41.87 28.04 -18.32
CA ASN A 4 -40.98 28.23 -17.18
C ASN A 4 -41.12 27.00 -16.26
N SER A 5 -40.16 26.57 -15.45
CA SER A 5 -38.71 26.68 -15.43
C SER A 5 -38.33 25.58 -14.44
N ASN A 6 -37.52 24.60 -14.84
CA ASN A 6 -36.97 23.59 -13.94
C ASN A 6 -35.95 24.27 -13.01
N GLN A 7 -36.40 25.13 -12.10
CA GLN A 7 -35.50 25.73 -11.12
C GLN A 7 -35.26 24.73 -9.99
N PRO A 8 -34.00 24.33 -9.75
CA PRO A 8 -33.64 23.56 -8.58
C PRO A 8 -34.06 24.32 -7.31
N GLY A 9 -34.70 23.61 -6.37
CA GLY A 9 -35.16 24.19 -5.10
C GLY A 9 -34.00 24.61 -4.20
N GLU A 10 -34.30 25.27 -3.08
CA GLU A 10 -33.30 25.83 -2.14
C GLU A 10 -32.33 24.79 -1.53
N PHE A 11 -32.59 23.49 -1.76
CA PHE A 11 -31.78 22.37 -1.30
C PHE A 11 -31.05 21.62 -2.43
N ASP A 12 -31.24 22.04 -3.69
CA ASP A 12 -30.77 21.34 -4.89
C ASP A 12 -29.53 22.02 -5.52
N ALA A 13 -28.85 22.87 -4.74
CA ALA A 13 -27.53 23.41 -5.05
C ALA A 13 -26.52 22.94 -4.01
N VAL A 14 -25.84 21.83 -4.26
CA VAL A 14 -24.59 21.53 -3.56
C VAL A 14 -23.53 22.41 -4.20
N LEU A 15 -23.24 23.56 -3.58
CA LEU A 15 -22.12 24.42 -3.96
C LEU A 15 -20.81 23.69 -3.65
N GLY A 16 -20.36 22.86 -4.60
CA GLY A 16 -18.95 22.48 -4.66
C GLY A 16 -18.14 23.77 -4.71
N GLY A 17 -17.31 24.00 -3.70
CA GLY A 17 -16.66 25.28 -3.47
C GLY A 17 -15.93 25.82 -4.71
N GLU A 18 -15.97 27.14 -4.89
CA GLU A 18 -15.33 27.90 -5.97
C GLU A 18 -13.79 27.86 -5.96
N VAL A 19 -13.20 27.05 -5.08
CA VAL A 19 -11.76 26.84 -5.06
C VAL A 19 -11.47 25.76 -6.10
N PRO A 20 -10.80 26.08 -7.24
CA PRO A 20 -10.33 25.03 -8.13
C PRO A 20 -9.51 24.07 -7.27
N PRO A 21 -9.78 22.75 -7.32
CA PRO A 21 -8.97 21.79 -6.59
C PRO A 21 -7.51 22.11 -6.94
N PRO A 22 -6.60 22.10 -5.94
CA PRO A 22 -5.20 22.42 -6.19
C PRO A 22 -4.77 21.69 -7.46
N VAL A 23 -4.07 22.37 -8.37
CA VAL A 23 -3.73 21.83 -9.71
C VAL A 23 -2.91 20.52 -9.60
N SER A 24 -2.42 20.21 -8.40
CA SER A 24 -1.78 18.95 -7.99
C SER A 24 -2.67 18.00 -7.18
N GLY A 25 -3.99 18.15 -7.22
CA GLY A 25 -5.00 17.31 -6.58
C GLY A 25 -5.10 15.95 -7.25
N VAL A 26 -3.95 15.32 -7.48
CA VAL A 26 -3.86 13.95 -7.94
C VAL A 26 -4.20 13.10 -6.74
N VAL A 27 -5.40 12.53 -6.75
CA VAL A 27 -5.70 11.39 -5.89
C VAL A 27 -4.82 10.26 -6.41
N LEU A 28 -3.62 10.12 -5.84
CA LEU A 28 -2.69 9.03 -6.13
C LEU A 28 -3.30 7.74 -5.57
N GLY A 29 -4.34 7.25 -6.23
CA GLY A 29 -4.87 5.92 -6.04
C GLY A 29 -4.00 4.89 -6.77
N GLY A 30 -4.41 3.63 -6.70
CA GLY A 30 -3.76 2.61 -7.51
C GLY A 30 -2.30 2.36 -7.13
N LEU A 31 -1.54 1.88 -8.11
CA LEU A 31 -0.11 1.61 -7.98
C LEU A 31 0.72 2.88 -7.71
N GLU A 32 0.28 4.04 -8.22
CA GLU A 32 1.01 5.29 -8.01
C GLU A 32 0.91 5.76 -6.55
N GLY A 33 -0.23 5.52 -5.90
CA GLY A 33 -0.38 5.69 -4.45
C GLY A 33 0.53 4.79 -3.62
N VAL A 34 0.70 3.54 -4.07
CA VAL A 34 1.67 2.61 -3.46
C VAL A 34 3.08 3.17 -3.56
N LYS A 35 3.54 3.55 -4.76
CA LYS A 35 4.88 4.12 -4.96
C LYS A 35 5.10 5.38 -4.13
N ASN A 36 4.08 6.21 -3.98
CA ASN A 36 4.18 7.42 -3.16
C ASN A 36 4.42 7.07 -1.68
N ARG A 37 3.67 6.12 -1.12
CA ARG A 37 3.86 5.66 0.27
C ARG A 37 5.21 4.96 0.47
N LEU A 38 5.73 4.27 -0.53
CA LEU A 38 7.08 3.70 -0.50
C LEU A 38 8.19 4.75 -0.40
N LYS A 39 7.92 6.03 -0.67
CA LYS A 39 8.88 7.12 -0.45
C LYS A 39 8.80 7.73 0.96
N SER A 40 7.88 7.25 1.80
CA SER A 40 7.71 7.77 3.16
C SER A 40 9.00 7.62 3.97
N PRO A 41 9.36 8.61 4.81
CA PRO A 41 10.45 8.44 5.77
C PRO A 41 10.14 7.33 6.80
N GLU A 42 8.86 7.08 7.07
CA GLU A 42 8.40 6.11 8.06
C GLU A 42 8.45 4.67 7.50
N GLY A 43 9.36 3.86 8.05
CA GLY A 43 9.53 2.47 7.60
C GLY A 43 8.25 1.63 7.74
N ARG A 44 7.43 1.91 8.75
CA ARG A 44 6.12 1.24 8.94
C ARG A 44 5.19 1.50 7.76
N GLU A 45 5.10 2.74 7.29
CA GLU A 45 4.26 3.10 6.14
C GLU A 45 4.74 2.42 4.86
N ARG A 46 6.06 2.39 4.63
CA ARG A 46 6.64 1.67 3.50
C ARG A 46 6.28 0.19 3.54
N ALA A 47 6.42 -0.47 4.70
CA ALA A 47 6.07 -1.87 4.87
C ALA A 47 4.60 -2.18 4.54
N PHE A 48 3.66 -1.35 5.04
CA PHE A 48 2.23 -1.51 4.72
C PHE A 48 1.95 -1.33 3.22
N ALA A 49 2.63 -0.40 2.55
CA ALA A 49 2.47 -0.19 1.11
C ALA A 49 2.84 -1.43 0.28
N LEU A 50 3.74 -2.29 0.77
CA LEU A 50 4.14 -3.52 0.08
C LEU A 50 3.02 -4.57 0.02
N ILE A 51 2.12 -4.61 1.01
CA ILE A 51 0.94 -5.49 0.96
C ILE A 51 0.04 -5.05 -0.20
N ASP A 52 -0.22 -3.75 -0.29
CA ASP A 52 -1.04 -3.19 -1.38
C ASP A 52 -0.37 -3.39 -2.74
N ALA A 53 0.97 -3.34 -2.81
CA ALA A 53 1.71 -3.59 -4.04
C ALA A 53 1.35 -4.95 -4.65
N LEU A 54 1.20 -6.02 -3.85
CA LEU A 54 0.86 -7.36 -4.36
C LEU A 54 -0.46 -7.43 -5.15
N ARG A 55 -1.37 -6.45 -4.97
CA ARG A 55 -2.62 -6.36 -5.73
C ARG A 55 -2.39 -5.98 -7.20
N TYR A 56 -1.22 -5.42 -7.53
CA TYR A 56 -0.84 -4.97 -8.86
C TYR A 56 0.08 -5.96 -9.58
N GLN A 57 -0.09 -7.26 -9.31
CA GLN A 57 0.52 -8.37 -10.05
C GLN A 57 2.03 -8.18 -10.27
N GLU A 58 2.53 -8.17 -11.51
CA GLU A 58 3.96 -8.14 -11.80
C GLU A 58 4.61 -6.81 -11.46
N GLU A 59 3.97 -5.67 -11.76
CA GLU A 59 4.48 -4.35 -11.43
C GLU A 59 4.58 -4.15 -9.92
N GLY A 60 3.55 -4.59 -9.21
CA GLY A 60 3.53 -4.58 -7.75
C GLY A 60 4.58 -5.50 -7.15
N PHE A 61 4.74 -6.70 -7.71
CA PHE A 61 5.71 -7.67 -7.23
C PHE A 61 7.15 -7.17 -7.41
N LYS A 62 7.46 -6.44 -8.49
CA LYS A 62 8.77 -5.79 -8.68
C LYS A 62 9.08 -4.82 -7.55
N LEU A 63 8.10 -4.00 -7.13
CA LEU A 63 8.27 -3.08 -5.98
C LEU A 63 8.56 -3.86 -4.68
N VAL A 64 7.90 -4.99 -4.47
CA VAL A 64 8.18 -5.85 -3.31
C VAL A 64 9.60 -6.39 -3.36
N ILE A 65 10.09 -6.85 -4.51
CA ILE A 65 11.48 -7.31 -4.63
C ILE A 65 12.47 -6.17 -4.39
N GLU A 66 12.21 -4.97 -4.90
CA GLU A 66 13.08 -3.80 -4.70
C GLU A 66 13.22 -3.43 -3.22
N ALA A 67 12.15 -3.61 -2.43
CA ALA A 67 12.16 -3.33 -0.99
C ALA A 67 13.06 -4.25 -0.15
N LEU A 68 13.61 -5.34 -0.72
CA LEU A 68 14.70 -6.11 -0.09
C LEU A 68 15.97 -5.26 0.09
N LYS A 69 16.11 -4.15 -0.65
CA LYS A 69 17.22 -3.21 -0.56
C LYS A 69 16.86 -1.92 0.20
N ASP A 70 15.71 -1.89 0.87
CA ASP A 70 15.27 -0.72 1.64
C ASP A 70 16.31 -0.35 2.72
N SER A 71 16.44 0.94 3.05
CA SER A 71 17.39 1.39 4.06
C SER A 71 17.06 0.93 5.49
N SER A 72 15.82 0.51 5.74
CA SER A 72 15.36 0.03 7.04
C SER A 72 15.37 -1.50 7.10
N ASP A 73 16.13 -2.06 8.03
CA ASP A 73 16.15 -3.50 8.30
C ASP A 73 14.75 -4.05 8.57
N LYS A 74 13.89 -3.27 9.25
CA LYS A 74 12.49 -3.68 9.52
C LYS A 74 11.70 -3.87 8.22
N VAL A 75 11.91 -3.01 7.23
CA VAL A 75 11.25 -3.11 5.92
C VAL A 75 11.81 -4.29 5.14
N GLN A 76 13.13 -4.50 5.16
CA GLN A 76 13.77 -5.66 4.52
C GLN A 76 13.24 -6.97 5.11
N MET A 77 13.19 -7.09 6.43
CA MET A 77 12.68 -8.29 7.13
C MET A 77 11.22 -8.55 6.84
N PHE A 78 10.39 -7.49 6.85
CA PHE A 78 8.99 -7.61 6.48
C PHE A 78 8.82 -8.08 5.03
N THR A 79 9.63 -7.53 4.12
CA THR A 79 9.64 -7.88 2.70
C THR A 79 10.02 -9.35 2.49
N ASP A 80 11.06 -9.82 3.16
CA ASP A 80 11.49 -11.22 3.13
C ASP A 80 10.34 -12.15 3.55
N ARG A 81 9.73 -11.87 4.72
CA ARG A 81 8.57 -12.62 5.22
C ARG A 81 7.39 -12.58 4.24
N LEU A 82 7.13 -11.42 3.62
CA LEU A 82 6.06 -11.26 2.65
C LEU A 82 6.31 -12.12 1.40
N LEU A 83 7.53 -12.12 0.87
CA LEU A 83 7.90 -12.92 -0.30
C LEU A 83 7.84 -14.43 -0.03
N ARG A 84 8.25 -14.89 1.16
CA ARG A 84 8.10 -16.31 1.56
C ARG A 84 6.65 -16.74 1.64
N ASN A 85 5.80 -15.90 2.23
CA ASN A 85 4.42 -16.27 2.54
C ASN A 85 3.45 -16.06 1.37
N LYS A 86 3.70 -15.05 0.53
CA LYS A 86 2.77 -14.61 -0.53
C LYS A 86 3.39 -14.63 -1.93
N GLY A 87 4.70 -14.68 -2.07
CA GLY A 87 5.39 -14.60 -3.36
C GLY A 87 5.51 -15.92 -4.13
N GLY A 88 5.17 -17.06 -3.52
CA GLY A 88 5.26 -18.37 -4.16
C GLY A 88 6.67 -18.68 -4.66
N GLU A 89 6.79 -19.40 -5.78
CA GLU A 89 8.08 -19.73 -6.39
C GLU A 89 8.86 -18.49 -6.85
N LYS A 90 8.17 -17.49 -7.45
CA LYS A 90 8.80 -16.22 -7.84
C LYS A 90 9.42 -15.50 -6.64
N GLY A 91 8.76 -15.57 -5.46
CA GLY A 91 9.26 -14.99 -4.22
C GLY A 91 10.51 -15.69 -3.72
N LYS A 92 10.50 -17.03 -3.68
CA LYS A 92 11.68 -17.83 -3.31
C LYS A 92 12.87 -17.54 -4.23
N GLU A 93 12.63 -17.49 -5.54
CA GLU A 93 13.68 -17.18 -6.52
C GLU A 93 14.25 -15.77 -6.30
N ALA A 94 13.39 -14.78 -6.06
CA ALA A 94 13.83 -13.41 -5.78
C ALA A 94 14.72 -13.34 -4.53
N LEU A 95 14.35 -14.07 -3.46
CA LEU A 95 15.14 -14.15 -2.24
C LEU A 95 16.50 -14.81 -2.46
N LEU A 96 16.54 -15.93 -3.19
CA LEU A 96 17.78 -16.62 -3.55
C LEU A 96 18.73 -15.74 -4.37
N ARG A 97 18.19 -14.99 -5.34
CA ARG A 97 18.96 -14.05 -6.16
C ARG A 97 19.49 -12.87 -5.35
N HIS A 98 18.70 -12.38 -4.38
CA HIS A 98 19.10 -11.26 -3.55
C HIS A 98 20.19 -11.64 -2.55
N ASN A 99 20.00 -12.76 -1.83
CA ASN A 99 21.00 -13.31 -0.93
C ASN A 99 20.83 -14.84 -0.85
N PRO A 100 21.76 -15.63 -1.42
CA PRO A 100 21.66 -17.09 -1.46
C PRO A 100 21.51 -17.77 -0.08
N HIS A 101 21.98 -17.11 0.98
CA HIS A 101 21.89 -17.62 2.36
C HIS A 101 20.52 -17.43 3.01
N LEU A 102 19.62 -16.64 2.40
CA LEU A 102 18.24 -16.47 2.90
C LEU A 102 17.40 -17.75 2.77
N SER A 103 17.83 -18.74 1.99
CA SER A 103 17.13 -20.02 1.86
C SER A 103 16.93 -20.79 3.18
N GLN A 104 17.69 -20.48 4.23
CA GLN A 104 17.71 -21.25 5.49
C GLN A 104 17.30 -20.45 6.73
N LEU A 105 17.10 -19.13 6.62
CA LEU A 105 16.69 -18.31 7.76
C LEU A 105 15.18 -18.41 7.96
N ASP A 106 14.76 -19.36 8.79
CA ASP A 106 13.42 -19.39 9.37
C ASP A 106 13.23 -18.12 10.23
N CYS A 107 12.33 -17.23 9.83
CA CYS A 107 11.91 -16.06 10.60
C CYS A 107 11.09 -16.44 11.85
N ARG A 108 11.59 -17.34 12.70
CA ARG A 108 10.99 -17.69 14.00
C ARG A 108 11.42 -16.77 15.15
N LEU A 109 12.40 -15.88 14.94
CA LEU A 109 13.03 -15.13 16.04
C LEU A 109 12.47 -13.72 16.32
N ILE A 110 11.41 -13.27 15.63
CA ILE A 110 10.75 -11.97 15.93
C ILE A 110 9.24 -12.14 16.08
N ALA A 111 8.79 -13.23 16.68
CA ALA A 111 7.41 -13.33 17.18
C ALA A 111 7.27 -12.83 18.62
N ASP A 112 8.36 -12.69 19.38
CA ASP A 112 8.30 -12.59 20.84
C ASP A 112 8.59 -11.21 21.43
N SER A 113 8.58 -10.13 20.64
CA SER A 113 8.77 -8.80 21.23
C SER A 113 8.07 -7.68 20.47
N GLN A 114 6.74 -7.59 20.69
CA GLN A 114 5.87 -6.38 20.61
C GLN A 114 5.75 -5.75 19.21
N GLU A 115 4.60 -5.74 18.52
CA GLU A 115 3.31 -5.18 18.94
C GLU A 115 2.13 -5.98 18.35
N GLU A 116 1.26 -6.43 19.26
CA GLU A 116 -0.05 -7.02 19.06
C GLU A 116 -1.09 -6.00 18.51
N ASN A 117 -0.88 -5.45 17.32
CA ASN A 117 -1.94 -4.66 16.68
C ASN A 117 -1.92 -4.72 15.16
N TYR A 118 -1.82 -5.94 14.63
CA TYR A 118 -2.11 -6.24 13.24
C TYR A 118 -3.46 -6.97 13.23
N CYS A 119 -4.50 -6.27 12.73
CA CYS A 119 -5.91 -6.68 12.62
C CYS A 119 -6.87 -6.27 13.75
N GLU A 120 -7.02 -4.97 14.04
CA GLU A 120 -8.35 -4.46 14.40
C GLU A 120 -8.67 -3.25 13.54
N GLY A 121 -9.73 -3.34 12.74
CA GLY A 121 -10.12 -2.30 11.81
C GLY A 121 -11.12 -2.68 10.73
N GLU A 122 -11.96 -3.71 10.92
CA GLU A 122 -13.29 -3.68 10.29
C GLU A 122 -14.24 -2.98 11.27
N ALA A 123 -14.24 -1.65 11.22
CA ALA A 123 -15.32 -0.86 11.75
C ALA A 123 -16.59 -1.21 10.97
N GLY A 124 -17.58 -1.74 11.67
CA GLY A 124 -18.83 -2.18 11.08
C GLY A 124 -19.62 -1.08 10.37
N SER A 125 -20.54 -1.53 9.52
CA SER A 125 -21.83 -0.86 9.35
C SER A 125 -22.88 -1.89 8.95
N ARG A 126 -23.76 -2.14 9.93
CA ARG A 126 -25.20 -2.46 9.87
C ARG A 126 -25.70 -3.50 8.87
#